data_AF-A0A8E0ITQ1-F1
#
_entry.id   AF-A0A8E0ITQ1-F1
#
_cell.length_a   1.000
_cell.length_b   1.000
_cell.length_c   1.000
_cell.angle_alpha   90.00
_cell.angle_beta   90.00
_cell.angle_gamma   90.00
#
_symmetry.space_group_name_H-M   'P 1'
#
loop_
_entity.id
_entity.type
_entity.pdbx_description
1 polymer ?
#
loop_
_entity_poly.entity_id
_entity_poly.type
_entity_poly.pdbx_seq_one_letter_code
_entity_poly.pdbx_strand_id
1 'polypeptide(L)'
;MTSFKKHWGLWLAAVLLFVLFFSSSMTYKEQTTVPLLERLLHNEPFKQALSGIHFNYAGEQQSIAEVGYFKFVEFFIRKGAHVSIFFLLGLGLTQGTFMYQKNRWLHWPLMVLSCTGVAAFDEFHQ
;
A
#
# COMPACT_ATOMS: atom_id res chain seq x y z
N MET A 1 -30.97 -4.42 11.34
CA MET A 1 -29.69 -3.94 10.78
C MET A 1 -29.37 -4.82 9.58
N THR A 2 -29.25 -4.27 8.37
CA THR A 2 -29.05 -5.07 7.14
C THR A 2 -27.73 -5.86 7.20
N SER A 3 -27.71 -7.08 6.67
CA SER A 3 -26.52 -7.97 6.66
C SER A 3 -25.25 -7.25 6.17
N PHE A 4 -25.42 -6.35 5.19
CA PHE A 4 -24.35 -5.51 4.64
C PHE A 4 -23.65 -4.63 5.70
N LYS A 5 -24.41 -3.97 6.57
CA LYS A 5 -23.84 -3.13 7.65
C LYS A 5 -23.10 -3.93 8.71
N LYS A 6 -23.46 -5.21 8.88
CA LYS A 6 -22.83 -6.11 9.85
C LYS A 6 -21.46 -6.61 9.37
N HIS A 7 -21.27 -6.73 8.06
CA HIS A 7 -20.09 -7.36 7.44
C HIS A 7 -19.26 -6.41 6.56
N TRP A 8 -19.40 -5.10 6.78
CA TRP A 8 -18.73 -4.08 5.95
C TRP A 8 -17.20 -4.25 5.89
N GLY A 9 -16.54 -4.70 6.97
CA GLY A 9 -15.10 -4.96 6.98
C GLY A 9 -14.68 -6.11 6.07
N LEU A 10 -15.53 -7.13 5.88
CA LEU A 10 -15.27 -8.21 4.93
C LEU A 10 -15.39 -7.71 3.48
N TRP A 11 -16.37 -6.84 3.20
CA TRP A 11 -16.50 -6.20 1.89
C TRP A 11 -15.31 -5.29 1.59
N LEU A 12 -14.86 -4.51 2.57
CA LEU A 12 -13.64 -3.71 2.46
C LEU A 12 -12.44 -4.62 2.15
N ALA A 13 -12.21 -5.67 2.95
CA ALA A 13 -11.10 -6.60 2.75
C ALA A 13 -11.13 -7.25 1.34
N ALA A 14 -12.32 -7.65 0.86
CA ALA A 14 -12.48 -8.22 -0.47
C ALA A 14 -12.09 -7.24 -1.58
N VAL A 15 -12.52 -5.97 -1.48
CA VAL A 15 -12.15 -4.93 -2.45
C VAL A 15 -10.64 -4.66 -2.42
N LEU A 16 -10.04 -4.58 -1.23
CA LEU A 16 -8.60 -4.33 -1.11
C LEU A 16 -7.77 -5.50 -1.65
N LEU A 17 -8.18 -6.74 -1.41
CA LEU A 17 -7.54 -7.92 -2.01
C LEU A 17 -7.66 -7.93 -3.54
N PHE A 18 -8.81 -7.52 -4.07
CA PHE A 18 -8.98 -7.38 -5.52
C PHE A 18 -8.03 -6.33 -6.10
N VAL A 19 -7.92 -5.16 -5.47
CA VAL A 19 -7.00 -4.10 -5.88
C VAL A 19 -5.54 -4.56 -5.80
N LEU A 20 -5.15 -5.24 -4.72
CA LEU A 20 -3.82 -5.81 -4.57
C LEU A 20 -3.51 -6.84 -5.66
N PHE A 21 -4.42 -7.79 -5.91
CA PHE A 21 -4.24 -8.79 -6.95
C PHE A 21 -4.11 -8.17 -8.33
N PHE A 22 -4.98 -7.21 -8.66
CA PHE A 22 -4.92 -6.51 -9.94
C PHE A 22 -3.63 -5.70 -10.07
N SER A 23 -3.26 -4.94 -9.04
CA SER A 23 -2.02 -4.16 -9.01
C SER A 23 -0.81 -5.08 -9.17
N SER A 24 -0.72 -6.18 -8.42
CA SER A 24 0.36 -7.16 -8.49
C SER A 24 0.51 -7.83 -9.85
N SER A 25 -0.52 -7.79 -10.72
CA SER A 25 -0.43 -8.30 -12.10
C SER A 25 0.14 -7.31 -13.11
N MET A 26 0.30 -6.03 -12.72
CA MET A 26 0.79 -4.96 -13.60
C MET A 26 2.29 -4.74 -13.44
N THR A 27 2.98 -4.45 -14.54
CA THR A 27 4.40 -4.09 -14.51
C THR A 27 4.62 -2.68 -13.97
N TYR A 28 5.85 -2.36 -13.53
CA TYR A 28 6.20 -1.01 -13.06
C TYR A 28 5.85 0.09 -14.06
N LYS A 29 6.05 -0.16 -15.36
CA LYS A 29 5.73 0.80 -16.42
C LYS A 29 4.23 1.05 -16.56
N GLU A 30 3.40 0.05 -16.27
CA GLU A 30 1.94 0.17 -16.32
C GLU A 30 1.37 0.84 -15.07
N GLN A 31 2.06 0.71 -13.93
CA GLN A 31 1.69 1.34 -12.66
C GLN A 31 2.20 2.78 -12.48
N THR A 32 2.99 3.30 -13.43
CA THR A 32 3.63 4.61 -13.23
C THR A 32 2.61 5.74 -13.14
N THR A 33 2.76 6.54 -12.10
CA THR A 33 1.99 7.76 -11.84
C THR A 33 2.73 9.01 -12.30
N VAL A 34 3.96 8.89 -12.80
CA VAL A 34 4.79 10.03 -13.25
C VAL A 34 4.03 10.99 -14.19
N PRO A 35 3.32 10.55 -15.25
CA PRO A 35 2.60 11.48 -16.13
C PRO A 35 1.51 12.28 -15.42
N LEU A 36 0.89 11.71 -14.38
CA LEU A 36 -0.08 12.40 -13.54
C LEU A 36 0.62 13.39 -12.61
N LEU A 37 1.74 12.99 -12.00
CA LEU A 37 2.53 13.84 -11.14
C LEU A 37 3.13 15.04 -11.90
N GLU A 38 3.56 14.85 -13.14
CA GLU A 38 4.02 15.94 -14.01
C GLU A 38 2.94 17.00 -14.23
N ARG A 39 1.67 16.59 -14.37
CA ARG A 39 0.55 17.52 -14.53
C ARG A 39 0.20 18.23 -13.22
N LEU A 40 0.09 17.47 -12.13
CA LEU A 40 -0.37 17.98 -10.83
C LEU A 40 0.70 18.76 -10.07
N LEU A 41 1.97 18.33 -10.19
CA LEU A 41 3.12 18.83 -9.45
C LEU A 41 4.14 19.49 -10.40
N HIS A 42 3.68 20.09 -11.51
CA HIS A 42 4.54 20.69 -12.54
C HIS A 42 5.57 21.70 -12.01
N ASN A 43 5.25 22.40 -10.92
CA ASN A 43 6.15 23.37 -10.27
C ASN A 43 7.10 22.75 -9.24
N GLU A 44 7.16 21.42 -9.16
CA GLU A 44 8.00 20.66 -8.23
C GLU A 44 7.92 21.17 -6.77
N PRO A 45 6.72 21.21 -6.16
CA PRO A 45 6.54 21.77 -4.82
C PRO A 45 7.43 21.06 -3.79
N PHE A 46 7.93 21.82 -2.81
CA PHE A 46 8.80 21.32 -1.75
C PHE A 46 10.11 20.68 -2.23
N LYS A 47 10.51 20.84 -3.50
CA LYS A 47 11.76 20.27 -4.04
C LYS A 47 12.98 20.54 -3.17
N GLN A 48 13.10 21.75 -2.63
CA GLN A 48 14.24 22.13 -1.81
C GLN A 48 14.27 21.46 -0.44
N ALA A 49 13.11 21.14 0.14
CA ALA A 49 13.03 20.33 1.35
C ALA A 49 13.34 18.86 1.05
N LEU A 50 12.81 18.35 -0.06
CA LEU A 50 13.01 16.96 -0.50
C LEU A 50 14.43 16.69 -1.00
N SER A 51 15.15 17.70 -1.53
CA SER A 51 16.50 17.52 -2.06
C SER A 51 17.54 17.17 -0.99
N GLY A 52 17.23 17.42 0.29
CA GLY A 52 18.06 16.97 1.40
C GLY A 52 17.97 15.47 1.69
N ILE A 53 16.94 14.79 1.17
CA ILE A 53 16.68 13.37 1.46
C ILE A 53 17.40 12.50 0.42
N HIS A 54 18.26 11.62 0.92
CA HIS A 54 18.98 10.63 0.12
C HIS A 54 19.22 9.37 0.96
N PHE A 55 18.92 8.20 0.41
CA PHE A 55 19.11 6.92 1.09
C PHE A 55 19.26 5.79 0.07
N ASN A 56 19.90 4.68 0.48
CA ASN A 56 19.99 3.49 -0.36
C ASN A 56 18.75 2.62 -0.15
N TYR A 57 18.07 2.24 -1.24
CA TYR A 57 16.96 1.31 -1.24
C TYR A 57 17.17 0.26 -2.32
N ALA A 58 17.07 -1.02 -1.96
CA ALA A 58 17.26 -2.15 -2.87
C ALA A 58 18.58 -2.10 -3.69
N GLY A 59 19.65 -1.51 -3.13
CA GLY A 59 20.94 -1.38 -3.80
C GLY A 59 21.12 -0.09 -4.63
N GLU A 60 20.07 0.71 -4.80
CA GLU A 60 20.10 1.96 -5.56
C GLU A 60 19.94 3.19 -4.65
N GLN A 61 20.58 4.30 -5.03
CA GLN A 61 20.43 5.57 -4.31
C GLN A 61 19.12 6.25 -4.71
N GLN A 62 18.22 6.41 -3.74
CA GLN A 62 16.98 7.15 -3.89
C GLN A 62 17.20 8.60 -3.46
N SER A 63 17.28 9.50 -4.43
CA SER A 63 17.35 10.95 -4.22
C SER A 63 16.83 11.71 -5.44
N ILE A 64 16.41 12.96 -5.26
CA ILE A 64 16.00 13.81 -6.40
C ILE A 64 17.14 13.97 -7.41
N ALA A 65 18.39 14.01 -6.96
CA ALA A 65 19.55 14.17 -7.83
C ALA A 65 19.77 12.94 -8.73
N GLU A 66 19.49 11.73 -8.21
CA GLU A 66 19.72 10.47 -8.92
C GLU A 66 18.52 10.10 -9.82
N VAL A 67 17.31 10.09 -9.26
CA VAL A 67 16.12 9.55 -9.96
C VAL A 67 15.18 10.64 -10.50
N GLY A 68 15.42 11.90 -10.15
CA GLY A 68 14.55 13.04 -10.52
C GLY A 68 13.37 13.23 -9.56
N TYR A 69 12.78 14.44 -9.57
CA TYR A 69 11.74 14.84 -8.61
C TYR A 69 10.50 13.93 -8.68
N PHE A 70 9.94 13.69 -9.87
CA PHE A 70 8.67 12.97 -9.99
C PHE A 70 8.79 11.49 -9.61
N LYS A 71 9.87 10.81 -10.00
CA LYS A 71 10.12 9.41 -9.61
C LYS A 71 10.40 9.30 -8.11
N PHE A 72 11.12 10.27 -7.55
CA PHE A 72 11.36 10.33 -6.11
C PHE A 72 10.04 10.48 -5.33
N VAL A 73 9.14 11.36 -5.77
CA VAL A 73 7.81 11.53 -5.16
C VAL A 73 6.94 10.28 -5.37
N GLU A 74 6.95 9.70 -6.57
CA GLU A 74 6.25 8.45 -6.89
C GLU A 74 6.69 7.32 -5.94
N PHE A 75 7.98 7.20 -5.63
CA PHE A 75 8.48 6.20 -4.67
C PHE A 75 7.75 6.29 -3.33
N PHE A 76 7.63 7.48 -2.74
CA PHE A 76 6.92 7.66 -1.47
C PHE A 76 5.42 7.40 -1.61
N ILE A 77 4.80 7.82 -2.70
CA ILE A 77 3.38 7.55 -2.96
C ILE A 77 3.14 6.05 -3.04
N ARG A 78 3.99 5.30 -3.77
CA ARG A 78 3.87 3.85 -3.91
C ARG A 78 4.05 3.15 -2.57
N LYS A 79 5.11 3.47 -1.83
CA LYS A 79 5.36 2.86 -0.50
C LYS A 79 4.29 3.26 0.52
N GLY A 80 3.80 4.50 0.49
CA GLY A 80 2.68 4.95 1.30
C GLY A 80 1.37 4.24 0.97
N ALA A 81 1.08 4.02 -0.32
CA ALA A 81 -0.09 3.26 -0.77
C ALA A 81 -0.03 1.80 -0.32
N HIS A 82 1.15 1.16 -0.41
CA HIS A 82 1.36 -0.21 0.07
C HIS A 82 1.10 -0.32 1.58
N VAL A 83 1.72 0.55 2.39
CA VAL A 83 1.48 0.55 3.84
C VAL A 83 -0.01 0.78 4.16
N SER A 84 -0.64 1.72 3.46
CA SER A 84 -2.04 2.07 3.68
C SER A 84 -3.01 0.93 3.33
N ILE A 85 -2.79 0.26 2.19
CA ILE A 85 -3.68 -0.83 1.75
C ILE A 85 -3.61 -2.03 2.68
N PHE A 86 -2.40 -2.39 3.16
CA PHE A 86 -2.24 -3.47 4.13
C PHE A 86 -2.79 -3.11 5.52
N PHE A 87 -2.64 -1.87 5.95
CA PHE A 87 -3.24 -1.39 7.18
C PHE A 87 -4.78 -1.48 7.13
N LEU A 88 -5.39 -0.99 6.06
CA LEU A 88 -6.84 -1.06 5.86
C LEU A 88 -7.34 -2.50 5.69
N LEU A 89 -6.57 -3.36 5.03
CA LEU A 89 -6.85 -4.79 4.93
C LEU A 89 -6.88 -5.44 6.31
N GLY A 90 -5.89 -5.17 7.16
CA GLY A 90 -5.84 -5.66 8.53
C GLY A 90 -7.01 -5.17 9.38
N LEU A 91 -7.40 -3.89 9.25
CA LEU A 91 -8.58 -3.35 9.92
C LEU A 91 -9.88 -4.02 9.43
N GLY A 92 -10.04 -4.17 8.12
CA GLY A 92 -11.21 -4.81 7.50
C GLY A 92 -11.35 -6.27 7.92
N LEU A 93 -10.26 -7.04 7.86
CA LEU A 93 -10.22 -8.43 8.29
C LEU A 93 -10.49 -8.57 9.78
N THR A 94 -9.85 -7.74 10.62
CA THR A 94 -10.07 -7.77 12.08
C THR A 94 -11.54 -7.49 12.39
N GLN A 95 -12.10 -6.38 11.90
CA GLN A 95 -13.51 -6.04 12.12
C GLN A 95 -14.46 -7.10 11.59
N GLY A 96 -14.21 -7.58 10.37
CA GLY A 96 -15.05 -8.54 9.65
C GLY A 96 -15.07 -9.93 10.29
N THR A 97 -13.96 -10.37 10.87
CA THR A 97 -13.82 -11.71 11.48
C THR A 97 -14.02 -11.74 12.99
N PHE A 98 -13.98 -10.58 13.68
CA PHE A 98 -14.17 -10.48 15.14
C PHE A 98 -15.51 -11.07 15.61
N MET A 99 -16.54 -11.08 14.76
CA MET A 99 -17.85 -11.68 15.09
C MET A 99 -17.89 -13.20 14.94
N TYR A 100 -16.91 -13.79 14.25
CA TYR A 100 -16.87 -15.22 13.92
C TYR A 100 -15.81 -15.98 14.73
N GLN A 101 -14.72 -15.33 15.11
CA GLN A 101 -13.67 -15.92 15.92
C GLN A 101 -13.93 -15.66 17.41
N LYS A 102 -14.44 -16.66 18.14
CA LYS A 102 -14.74 -16.54 19.58
C LYS A 102 -13.47 -16.46 20.44
N ASN A 103 -12.37 -17.09 20.01
CA ASN A 103 -11.11 -17.08 20.75
C ASN A 103 -10.23 -15.88 20.34
N ARG A 104 -10.29 -14.81 21.13
CA ARG A 104 -9.53 -13.56 20.86
C ARG A 104 -8.02 -13.77 20.88
N TRP A 105 -7.51 -14.74 21.64
CA TRP A 105 -6.08 -15.05 21.68
C TRP A 105 -5.57 -15.62 20.36
N LEU A 106 -6.42 -16.37 19.65
CA LEU A 106 -6.09 -16.91 18.34
C LEU A 106 -6.37 -15.90 17.21
N HIS A 107 -7.30 -14.96 17.44
CA HIS A 107 -7.69 -13.97 16.43
C HIS A 107 -6.54 -13.04 16.03
N TRP A 108 -5.86 -12.44 17.00
CA TRP A 108 -4.75 -11.52 16.77
C TRP A 108 -3.60 -12.13 15.95
N PRO A 109 -3.00 -13.28 16.33
CA PRO A 109 -1.91 -13.86 15.55
C PRO A 109 -2.36 -14.28 14.15
N LEU A 110 -3.59 -14.78 13.97
CA LEU A 110 -4.11 -15.12 12.64
C LEU A 110 -4.22 -13.90 11.72
N MET A 111 -4.69 -12.75 12.24
CA MET A 111 -4.80 -11.52 11.44
C MET A 111 -3.43 -10.98 11.07
N VAL A 112 -2.48 -10.95 12.02
CA VAL A 112 -1.11 -10.54 11.76
C VAL A 112 -0.46 -11.43 10.71
N LEU A 113 -0.52 -12.76 10.87
CA LEU A 113 0.06 -13.70 9.90
C LEU A 113 -0.57 -13.57 8.52
N SER A 114 -1.88 -13.38 8.46
CA SER A 114 -2.60 -13.20 7.18
C SER A 114 -2.17 -11.92 6.47
N CYS A 115 -2.13 -10.79 7.18
CA CYS A 115 -1.73 -9.51 6.58
C CYS A 115 -0.25 -9.51 6.17
N THR A 116 0.63 -10.01 7.05
CA THR A 116 2.06 -10.12 6.75
C THR A 116 2.31 -11.10 5.61
N GLY A 117 1.56 -12.19 5.51
CA GLY A 117 1.64 -13.13 4.40
C GLY A 117 1.30 -12.47 3.07
N VAL A 118 0.16 -11.76 3.00
CA VAL A 118 -0.24 -11.04 1.77
C VAL A 118 0.79 -9.96 1.42
N ALA A 119 1.29 -9.21 2.40
CA ALA A 119 2.32 -8.19 2.18
C ALA A 119 3.65 -8.77 1.68
N ALA A 120 4.08 -9.91 2.23
CA ALA A 120 5.29 -10.59 1.79
C ALA A 120 5.17 -11.12 0.35
N PHE A 121 4.01 -11.66 -0.02
CA PHE A 121 3.75 -12.06 -1.41
C PHE A 121 3.78 -10.85 -2.34
N ASP A 122 3.15 -9.75 -1.98
CA ASP A 122 3.09 -8.56 -2.82
C ASP A 122 4.46 -7.89 -3.02
N GLU A 123 5.28 -7.74 -1.97
CA GLU A 123 6.65 -7.20 -2.10
C GLU A 123 7.57 -8.14 -2.90
N PHE A 124 7.34 -9.47 -2.87
CA PHE A 124 8.08 -10.39 -3.74
C PHE A 124 7.80 -10.17 -5.24
N HIS A 125 6.65 -9.58 -5.59
CA HIS A 125 6.27 -9.27 -6.97
C HIS A 125 6.60 -7.82 -7.39
N GLN A 126 6.92 -6.92 -6.44
CA GLN A 126 7.29 -5.53 -6.72
C GLN A 126 8.70 -5.38 -7.30
#